data_AF-A0A432HZP9-F1
#
_entry.id   AF-A0A432HZP9-F1
#
_cell.length_a   1.000
_cell.length_b   1.000
_cell.length_c   1.000
_cell.angle_alpha   90.00
_cell.angle_beta   90.00
_cell.angle_gamma   90.00
#
_symmetry.space_group_name_H-M   'P 1'
#
loop_
_entity.id
_entity.type
_entity.pdbx_description
1 polymer ?
#
loop_
_entity_poly.entity_id
_entity_poly.type
_entity_poly.pdbx_seq_one_letter_code
_entity_poly.pdbx_strand_id
1 'polypeptide(L)'
;MADSAQRDESPAADTGGADHAIKIEQLLLSGLDHYFRGRLERAIDVWTRVLFLDRSHTRARAYIDRARAAVAERVRESEALLHAGVAACDRGDVAEARTLLTTAIARGGAHDEAWMVQDRIERLETAGGDDPVAA
;
A
#
# COMPACT_ATOMS: atom_id res chain seq x y z
N MET A 1 -22.54 66.03 7.15
CA MET A 1 -22.82 65.35 5.88
C MET A 1 -21.91 64.13 5.82
N ALA A 2 -22.50 62.97 5.62
CA ALA A 2 -21.80 61.69 5.58
C ALA A 2 -21.04 61.55 4.25
N ASP A 3 -19.82 61.03 4.30
CA ASP A 3 -19.22 60.30 3.20
C ASP A 3 -18.35 59.20 3.83
N SER A 4 -18.96 58.04 4.09
CA SER A 4 -18.93 56.88 3.19
C SER A 4 -17.55 56.22 3.16
N ALA A 5 -17.35 55.33 4.12
CA ALA A 5 -16.70 54.03 3.99
C ALA A 5 -15.92 53.80 2.69
N GLN A 6 -14.61 54.06 2.72
CA GLN A 6 -13.68 53.37 1.83
C GLN A 6 -13.19 52.11 2.54
N ARG A 7 -13.56 51.00 1.93
CA ARG A 7 -13.45 49.62 2.40
C ARG A 7 -12.03 49.26 2.76
N ASP A 8 -11.86 48.80 4.00
CA ASP A 8 -10.72 48.00 4.44
C ASP A 8 -10.84 46.64 3.74
N GLU A 9 -10.43 46.56 2.48
CA GLU A 9 -10.30 45.28 1.78
C GLU A 9 -9.11 44.54 2.39
N SER A 10 -9.41 43.75 3.42
CA SER A 10 -8.44 42.92 4.12
C SER A 10 -7.71 41.99 3.15
N PRO A 11 -6.37 42.10 3.01
CA PRO A 11 -5.57 41.18 2.18
C PRO A 11 -5.51 39.75 2.76
N ALA A 12 -6.02 39.55 3.98
CA ALA A 12 -5.93 38.28 4.71
C ALA A 12 -6.72 37.12 4.07
N ALA A 13 -7.76 37.39 3.29
CA ALA A 13 -8.56 36.32 2.66
C ALA A 13 -7.86 35.70 1.44
N ASP A 14 -7.04 36.47 0.72
CA ASP A 14 -6.33 36.01 -0.49
C ASP A 14 -5.08 35.18 -0.15
N THR A 15 -4.39 35.53 0.94
CA THR A 15 -3.18 34.81 1.40
C THR A 15 -3.49 33.36 1.78
N GLY A 16 -4.61 33.09 2.46
CA GLY A 16 -4.98 31.72 2.85
C GLY A 16 -5.26 30.78 1.66
N GLY A 17 -5.80 31.31 0.56
CA GLY A 17 -6.03 30.55 -0.67
C GLY A 17 -4.71 30.18 -1.38
N ALA A 18 -3.79 31.14 -1.48
CA ALA A 18 -2.46 30.91 -2.04
C ALA A 18 -1.64 29.90 -1.22
N ASP A 19 -1.68 30.02 0.12
CA ASP A 19 -1.01 29.10 1.03
C ASP A 19 -1.56 27.67 0.92
N HIS A 20 -2.88 27.52 0.79
CA HIS A 20 -3.52 26.23 0.52
C HIS A 20 -3.09 25.63 -0.82
N ALA A 21 -3.03 26.43 -1.88
CA ALA A 21 -2.59 25.96 -3.20
C ALA A 21 -1.14 25.45 -3.17
N ILE A 22 -0.23 26.19 -2.52
CA ILE A 22 1.16 25.76 -2.31
C ILE A 22 1.20 24.45 -1.50
N LYS A 23 0.40 24.35 -0.43
CA LYS A 23 0.36 23.16 0.41
C LYS A 23 -0.17 21.94 -0.33
N ILE A 24 -1.18 22.11 -1.16
CA ILE A 24 -1.75 21.08 -2.02
C ILE A 24 -0.66 20.53 -2.96
N GLU A 25 0.07 21.39 -3.65
CA GLU A 25 1.13 20.96 -4.58
C GLU A 25 2.23 20.18 -3.85
N GLN A 26 2.68 20.65 -2.68
CA GLN A 26 3.65 19.93 -1.85
C GLN A 26 3.17 18.52 -1.46
N LEU A 27 1.90 18.39 -1.07
CA LEU A 27 1.31 17.10 -0.72
C LEU A 27 1.21 16.19 -1.95
N LEU A 28 0.83 16.71 -3.12
CA LEU A 28 0.79 15.94 -4.36
C LEU A 28 2.17 15.36 -4.70
N LEU A 29 3.22 16.18 -4.68
CA LEU A 29 4.60 15.77 -4.95
C LEU A 29 5.12 14.77 -3.92
N SER A 30 4.85 15.01 -2.62
CA SER A 30 5.24 14.08 -1.55
C SER A 30 4.54 12.72 -1.71
N GLY A 31 3.25 12.69 -2.06
CA GLY A 31 2.55 11.44 -2.28
C GLY A 31 3.08 10.68 -3.51
N LEU A 32 3.51 11.39 -4.56
CA LEU A 32 4.16 10.77 -5.71
C LEU A 32 5.48 10.09 -5.33
N ASP A 33 6.31 10.69 -4.48
CA ASP A 33 7.53 10.02 -3.97
C ASP A 33 7.18 8.71 -3.22
N HIS A 34 6.17 8.73 -2.35
CA HIS A 34 5.72 7.52 -1.67
C HIS A 34 5.22 6.46 -2.66
N TYR A 35 4.44 6.88 -3.66
CA TYR A 35 3.90 6.00 -4.68
C TYR A 35 5.02 5.31 -5.49
N PHE A 36 5.99 6.07 -6.00
CA PHE A 36 7.10 5.51 -6.77
C PHE A 36 8.03 4.61 -5.95
N ARG A 37 8.10 4.81 -4.63
CA ARG A 37 8.81 3.90 -3.72
C ARG A 37 7.96 2.71 -3.25
N GLY A 38 6.81 2.46 -3.87
CA GLY A 38 5.92 1.33 -3.55
C GLY A 38 5.18 1.45 -2.22
N ARG A 39 5.28 2.58 -1.52
CA ARG A 39 4.61 2.85 -0.24
C ARG A 39 3.20 3.39 -0.51
N LEU A 40 2.38 2.56 -1.14
CA LEU A 40 1.07 2.96 -1.67
C LEU A 40 0.13 3.49 -0.58
N GLU A 41 0.07 2.84 0.58
CA GLU A 41 -0.74 3.32 1.73
C GLU A 41 -0.32 4.72 2.19
N ARG A 42 1.00 4.96 2.29
CA ARG A 42 1.52 6.30 2.64
C ARG A 42 1.18 7.34 1.57
N ALA A 43 1.19 6.96 0.29
CA ALA A 43 0.77 7.86 -0.78
C ALA A 43 -0.72 8.22 -0.64
N ILE A 44 -1.58 7.24 -0.36
CA ILE A 44 -3.01 7.44 -0.10
C ILE A 44 -3.23 8.38 1.08
N ASP A 45 -2.53 8.16 2.21
CA ASP A 45 -2.62 9.03 3.39
C ASP A 45 -2.28 10.50 3.04
N VAL A 46 -1.16 10.70 2.33
CA VAL A 46 -0.69 12.04 1.96
C VAL A 46 -1.68 12.73 1.02
N TRP A 47 -2.20 12.06 -0.01
CA TRP A 47 -3.17 12.65 -0.91
C TRP A 47 -4.55 12.82 -0.27
N THR A 48 -4.92 12.02 0.72
CA THR A 48 -6.15 12.24 1.50
C THR A 48 -6.09 13.59 2.24
N ARG A 49 -4.90 14.04 2.65
CA ARG A 49 -4.69 15.38 3.22
C ARG A 49 -5.00 16.51 2.24
N VAL A 50 -4.78 16.29 0.94
CA VAL A 50 -5.20 17.24 -0.10
C VAL A 50 -6.72 17.39 -0.10
N LEU A 51 -7.47 16.29 0.07
CA LEU A 51 -8.93 16.31 0.09
C LEU A 51 -9.52 16.97 1.34
N PHE A 52 -8.75 17.12 2.42
CA PHE A 52 -9.16 17.95 3.56
C PHE A 52 -9.04 19.45 3.27
N LEU A 53 -8.11 19.86 2.39
CA LEU A 53 -7.94 21.26 1.97
C LEU A 53 -8.88 21.63 0.82
N ASP A 54 -9.03 20.74 -0.16
CA ASP A 54 -9.98 20.85 -1.27
C ASP A 54 -10.64 19.49 -1.53
N ARG A 55 -11.87 19.34 -1.05
CA ARG A 55 -12.66 18.10 -1.18
C ARG A 55 -12.95 17.72 -2.64
N SER A 56 -12.89 18.68 -3.56
CA SER A 56 -13.19 18.50 -4.97
C SER A 56 -11.94 18.28 -5.83
N HIS A 57 -10.74 18.24 -5.24
CA HIS A 57 -9.51 18.21 -6.00
C HIS A 57 -9.36 16.93 -6.85
N THR A 58 -9.49 17.09 -8.17
CA THR A 58 -9.51 15.99 -9.15
C THR A 58 -8.23 15.15 -9.17
N ARG A 59 -7.03 15.77 -9.13
CA ARG A 59 -5.76 15.03 -9.21
C ARG A 59 -5.55 14.12 -8.01
N ALA A 60 -5.82 14.62 -6.80
CA ALA A 60 -5.68 13.83 -5.58
C ALA A 60 -6.62 12.60 -5.60
N ARG A 61 -7.88 12.77 -6.04
CA ARG A 61 -8.83 11.65 -6.18
C ARG A 61 -8.30 10.60 -7.16
N ALA A 62 -7.88 11.02 -8.36
CA ALA A 62 -7.34 10.10 -9.37
C ALA A 62 -6.08 9.36 -8.88
N TYR A 63 -5.21 10.04 -8.13
CA TYR A 63 -4.02 9.43 -7.55
C TYR A 63 -4.34 8.42 -6.45
N ILE A 64 -5.28 8.73 -5.56
CA ILE A 64 -5.77 7.80 -4.53
C ILE A 64 -6.39 6.56 -5.19
N ASP A 65 -7.24 6.73 -6.20
CA ASP A 65 -7.88 5.62 -6.89
C ASP A 65 -6.84 4.70 -7.55
N ARG A 66 -5.81 5.28 -8.20
CA ARG A 66 -4.71 4.51 -8.78
C ARG A 66 -3.89 3.76 -7.73
N ALA A 67 -3.57 4.39 -6.60
CA ALA A 67 -2.84 3.72 -5.52
C ALA A 67 -3.66 2.58 -4.91
N ARG A 68 -4.96 2.77 -4.69
CA ARG A 68 -5.86 1.72 -4.23
C ARG A 68 -5.93 0.54 -5.20
N ALA A 69 -6.01 0.82 -6.51
CA ALA A 69 -5.96 -0.23 -7.52
C ALA A 69 -4.63 -1.02 -7.47
N ALA A 70 -3.50 -0.34 -7.27
CA ALA A 70 -2.20 -0.99 -7.13
C ALA A 70 -2.09 -1.82 -5.84
N VAL A 71 -2.71 -1.40 -4.73
CA VAL A 71 -2.81 -2.20 -3.50
C VAL A 71 -3.65 -3.46 -3.76
N ALA A 72 -4.82 -3.31 -4.38
CA ALA A 72 -5.70 -4.43 -4.68
C ALA A 72 -5.03 -5.46 -5.60
N GLU A 73 -4.24 -5.00 -6.58
CA GLU A 73 -3.47 -5.91 -7.44
C GLU A 73 -2.40 -6.68 -6.66
N ARG A 74 -1.66 -6.01 -5.77
CA ARG A 74 -0.67 -6.69 -4.91
C ARG A 74 -1.30 -7.76 -4.03
N VAL A 75 -2.49 -7.50 -3.50
CA VAL A 75 -3.25 -8.49 -2.72
C VAL A 75 -3.62 -9.68 -3.59
N ARG A 76 -4.22 -9.43 -4.77
CA ARG A 76 -4.58 -10.49 -5.72
C ARG A 76 -3.38 -11.36 -6.11
N GLU A 77 -2.25 -10.75 -6.45
CA GLU A 77 -1.03 -11.48 -6.80
C GLU A 77 -0.54 -12.34 -5.63
N SER A 78 -0.57 -11.81 -4.41
CA SER A 78 -0.16 -12.54 -3.22
C SER A 78 -1.09 -13.71 -2.90
N GLU A 79 -2.42 -13.53 -3.04
CA GLU A 79 -3.40 -14.61 -2.89
C GLU A 79 -3.19 -15.72 -3.93
N ALA A 80 -2.91 -15.35 -5.19
CA ALA A 80 -2.59 -16.33 -6.23
C ALA A 80 -1.32 -17.14 -5.90
N LEU A 81 -0.28 -16.48 -5.38
CA LEU A 81 0.95 -17.14 -4.94
C LEU A 81 0.72 -18.06 -3.74
N LEU A 82 -0.11 -17.62 -2.78
CA LEU A 82 -0.50 -18.43 -1.62
C LEU A 82 -1.20 -19.72 -2.07
N HIS A 83 -2.21 -19.62 -2.92
CA HIS A 83 -2.93 -20.78 -3.44
C HIS A 83 -2.00 -21.73 -4.21
N ALA A 84 -1.08 -21.20 -5.03
CA ALA A 84 -0.09 -22.01 -5.73
C ALA A 84 0.87 -22.71 -4.75
N GLY A 85 1.30 -22.01 -3.70
CA GLY A 85 2.17 -22.56 -2.65
C GLY A 85 1.51 -23.69 -1.86
N VAL A 86 0.23 -23.54 -1.50
CA VAL A 86 -0.56 -24.60 -0.86
C VAL A 86 -0.66 -25.82 -1.77
N ALA A 87 -0.99 -25.62 -3.06
CA ALA A 87 -1.08 -26.71 -4.01
C ALA A 87 0.26 -27.44 -4.23
N ALA A 88 1.40 -26.72 -4.19
CA ALA A 88 2.72 -27.33 -4.25
C ALA A 88 3.03 -28.16 -2.99
N CYS A 89 2.69 -27.63 -1.80
CA CYS A 89 2.83 -28.35 -0.53
C CYS A 89 2.02 -29.64 -0.52
N ASP A 90 0.79 -29.62 -1.02
CA ASP A 90 -0.09 -30.81 -1.07
C ASP A 90 0.42 -31.87 -2.06
N ARG A 91 1.22 -31.48 -3.07
CA ARG A 91 1.93 -32.41 -3.97
C ARG A 91 3.26 -32.91 -3.40
N GLY A 92 3.70 -32.38 -2.26
CA GLY A 92 5.01 -32.70 -1.66
C GLY A 92 6.19 -31.93 -2.27
N ASP A 93 5.95 -30.95 -3.16
CA ASP A 93 7.01 -30.08 -3.68
C ASP A 93 7.28 -28.94 -2.69
N VAL A 94 8.01 -29.28 -1.62
CA VAL A 94 8.27 -28.39 -0.49
C VAL A 94 9.13 -27.20 -0.89
N ALA A 95 10.07 -27.38 -1.83
CA ALA A 95 10.96 -26.32 -2.29
C ALA A 95 10.21 -25.26 -3.10
N GLU A 96 9.33 -25.69 -4.02
CA GLU A 96 8.45 -24.80 -4.76
C GLU A 96 7.48 -24.08 -3.81
N ALA A 97 6.84 -24.83 -2.90
CA ALA A 97 5.90 -24.28 -1.94
C ALA A 97 6.51 -23.16 -1.08
N ARG A 98 7.70 -23.38 -0.51
CA ARG A 98 8.41 -22.37 0.28
C ARG A 98 8.70 -21.09 -0.52
N THR A 99 9.10 -21.24 -1.78
CA THR A 99 9.43 -20.11 -2.66
C THR A 99 8.20 -19.25 -2.94
N LEU A 100 7.08 -19.91 -3.27
CA LEU A 100 5.80 -19.25 -3.55
C LEU A 100 5.26 -18.53 -2.31
N LEU A 101 5.27 -19.18 -1.14
CA LEU A 101 4.78 -18.62 0.11
C LEU A 101 5.62 -17.45 0.61
N THR A 102 6.95 -17.56 0.53
CA THR A 102 7.86 -16.45 0.89
C THR A 102 7.59 -15.23 0.02
N THR A 103 7.35 -15.44 -1.28
CA THR A 103 7.04 -14.36 -2.22
C THR A 103 5.66 -13.76 -1.93
N ALA A 104 4.66 -14.59 -1.60
CA ALA A 104 3.33 -14.13 -1.21
C ALA A 104 3.40 -13.18 0.00
N ILE A 105 4.10 -13.59 1.06
CA ILE A 105 4.29 -12.79 2.28
C ILE A 105 5.00 -11.47 1.96
N ALA A 106 6.09 -11.52 1.18
CA ALA A 106 6.85 -10.31 0.81
C ALA A 106 6.02 -9.28 0.02
N ARG A 107 5.03 -9.72 -0.77
CA ARG A 107 4.14 -8.81 -1.52
C ARG A 107 3.05 -8.17 -0.66
N GLY A 108 2.81 -8.69 0.54
CA GLY A 108 1.89 -8.13 1.53
C GLY A 108 0.49 -8.75 1.55
N GLY A 109 0.30 -9.95 1.02
CA GLY A 109 -0.98 -10.68 1.18
C GLY A 109 -0.99 -11.62 2.37
N ALA A 110 -2.12 -12.33 2.51
CA ALA A 110 -2.62 -13.02 3.70
C ALA A 110 -1.53 -13.68 4.57
N HIS A 111 -1.07 -12.93 5.58
CA HIS A 111 0.03 -13.35 6.44
C HIS A 111 -0.34 -14.60 7.24
N ASP A 112 -1.50 -14.64 7.88
CA ASP A 112 -1.84 -15.72 8.83
C ASP A 112 -1.88 -17.10 8.18
N GLU A 113 -2.55 -17.23 7.03
CA GLU A 113 -2.61 -18.49 6.29
C GLU A 113 -1.24 -18.87 5.70
N ALA A 114 -0.51 -17.91 5.13
CA ALA A 114 0.83 -18.16 4.59
C ALA A 114 1.81 -18.64 5.67
N TRP A 115 1.77 -18.07 6.88
CA TRP A 115 2.58 -18.50 8.01
C TRP A 115 2.23 -19.90 8.50
N MET A 116 0.93 -20.23 8.59
CA MET A 116 0.51 -21.59 8.96
C MET A 116 1.03 -22.64 7.98
N VAL A 117 1.02 -22.35 6.67
CA VAL A 117 1.52 -23.27 5.66
C VAL A 117 3.05 -23.36 5.70
N GLN A 118 3.76 -22.27 6.00
CA GLN A 118 5.21 -22.31 6.22
C GLN A 118 5.59 -23.16 7.44
N ASP A 119 4.90 -23.03 8.57
CA ASP A 119 5.12 -23.90 9.74
C ASP A 119 4.90 -25.38 9.40
N ARG A 120 3.86 -25.69 8.60
CA ARG A 120 3.62 -27.05 8.11
C ARG A 120 4.78 -27.56 7.25
N ILE A 121 5.31 -26.72 6.37
CA ILE A 121 6.48 -27.04 5.53
C ILE A 121 7.71 -27.32 6.40
N GLU A 122 8.02 -26.44 7.36
CA GLU A 122 9.17 -26.61 8.25
C GLU A 122 9.09 -27.93 9.02
N ARG A 123 7.90 -28.28 9.53
CA ARG A 123 7.68 -29.58 10.19
C ARG A 123 7.90 -30.77 9.26
N LEU A 124 7.44 -30.71 8.00
CA LEU A 124 7.67 -31.77 7.03
C LEU A 124 9.15 -31.94 6.68
N GLU A 125 9.91 -30.84 6.57
CA GLU A 125 11.35 -30.88 6.32
C GLU A 125 12.12 -31.49 7.50
N THR A 126 11.76 -31.13 8.73
CA THR A 126 12.39 -31.69 9.94
C THR A 126 12.09 -33.19 10.11
N ALA A 127 10.90 -33.64 9.73
CA ALA A 127 10.52 -35.05 9.79
C ALA A 127 11.11 -35.90 8.64
N GLY A 128 11.37 -35.31 7.48
CA GLY A 128 11.99 -35.99 6.33
C GLY A 128 13.53 -35.93 6.31
N GLY A 129 14.15 -35.08 7.12
CA GLY A 129 15.59 -34.95 7.25
C GLY A 129 16.24 -35.90 8.26
N ASP A 130 15.43 -36.68 8.99
CA ASP A 130 15.86 -37.57 10.07
C ASP A 130 15.75 -39.05 9.67
N ASP A 131 16.14 -39.38 8.42
CA ASP A 131 16.42 -40.75 8.00
C ASP A 131 17.91 -41.03 8.29
N PRO A 132 18.26 -41.61 9.46
CA PRO A 132 19.61 -42.12 9.67
C PRO A 132 19.78 -43.28 8.70
N VAL A 133 20.64 -43.09 7.70
CA VAL A 133 21.18 -44.19 6.89
C VAL A 133 21.70 -45.26 7.85
N ALA A 134 20.90 -46.32 8.00
CA ALA A 134 21.31 -47.56 8.61
C ALA A 134 22.11 -48.35 7.56
N ALA A 135 23.44 -48.35 7.69
CA ALA A 135 24.38 -49.46 7.46
C ALA A 135 25.82 -48.95 7.34
#